data_AF-A0A9D5RLZ1-F1
#
_entry.id   AF-A0A9D5RLZ1-F1
#
_cell.length_a   1.000
_cell.length_b   1.000
_cell.length_c   1.000
_cell.angle_alpha   90.00
_cell.angle_beta   90.00
_cell.angle_gamma   90.00
#
_symmetry.space_group_name_H-M   'P 1'
#
loop_
_entity.id
_entity.type
_entity.pdbx_description
1 polymer ?
#
loop_
_entity_poly.entity_id
_entity_poly.type
_entity_poly.pdbx_seq_one_letter_code
_entity_poly.pdbx_strand_id
1 'polypeptide(L)'
;MEEKVMKKKLIAVAFAATMVLAGAMTAFASTEKTYTFDDASSLEGATLTGAKATLEATYTEPIIEDGKLVMDGTYGILLPETIDSDTYTVSFKVSYNAVTQHTATIFLGTWDPESWLSLGNGWQTTLIPGIWAKSQDTWYDVFSTTALETGKEYEFKYVVENCVATVYVDGVEVATGNVPSIIGGPIHIGVNAWDTPFNGTIDDLYIYVYNMTAEEEEAKASEEASIAESKSIAASQLLESIQANNASRKDDGTTSEKPADINPVVIVVIVVVVVAVIVGVLVASKKKKK
;
A
#
# COMPACT_ATOMS: atom_id res chain seq x y z
N MET A 1 16.58 -46.13 40.13
CA MET A 1 16.63 -44.67 40.36
C MET A 1 17.16 -44.00 39.09
N GLU A 2 16.55 -44.34 37.95
CA GLU A 2 17.09 -44.18 36.60
C GLU A 2 16.01 -43.60 35.66
N GLU A 3 15.13 -42.76 36.20
CA GLU A 3 14.01 -42.16 35.49
C GLU A 3 14.14 -40.62 35.56
N LYS A 4 15.29 -40.09 35.15
CA LYS A 4 15.53 -38.65 35.09
C LYS A 4 16.35 -38.18 33.88
N VAL A 5 16.47 -39.03 32.85
CA VAL A 5 17.32 -38.75 31.67
C VAL A 5 16.54 -38.50 30.37
N MET A 6 15.21 -38.68 30.32
CA MET A 6 14.44 -38.47 29.09
C MET A 6 13.25 -37.50 29.28
N LYS A 7 13.50 -36.18 29.25
CA LYS A 7 12.45 -35.16 28.92
C LYS A 7 12.94 -33.73 28.65
N LYS A 8 14.19 -33.53 28.19
CA LYS A 8 14.67 -32.21 27.72
C LYS A 8 15.53 -32.33 26.46
N LYS A 9 14.91 -32.77 25.37
CA LYS A 9 15.38 -32.53 24.00
C LYS A 9 14.17 -32.27 23.12
N LEU A 10 13.62 -31.06 23.20
CA LEU A 10 12.88 -30.46 22.10
C LEU A 10 13.50 -29.08 21.84
N ILE A 11 14.50 -29.13 20.96
CA ILE A 11 14.72 -28.21 19.84
C ILE A 11 14.30 -26.77 20.14
N ALA A 12 15.26 -26.02 20.70
CA ALA A 12 15.34 -24.60 20.44
C ALA A 12 15.64 -24.43 18.95
N VAL A 13 14.62 -24.22 18.13
CA VAL A 13 14.81 -23.51 16.85
C VAL A 13 14.95 -22.05 17.24
N ALA A 14 16.16 -21.70 17.66
CA ALA A 14 16.61 -20.33 17.60
C ALA A 14 16.62 -19.98 16.10
N PHE A 15 15.55 -19.34 15.63
CA PHE A 15 15.68 -18.48 14.47
C PHE A 15 16.74 -17.46 14.86
N ALA A 16 17.92 -17.60 14.28
CA ALA A 16 18.97 -16.62 14.32
C ALA A 16 18.42 -15.38 13.61
N ALA A 17 17.68 -14.54 14.36
CA ALA A 17 17.53 -13.13 14.08
C ALA A 17 18.89 -12.46 14.33
N THR A 18 19.85 -12.82 13.49
CA THR A 18 21.11 -12.10 13.32
C THR A 18 21.21 -11.80 11.83
N MET A 19 20.24 -11.04 11.30
CA MET A 19 20.49 -10.35 10.06
C MET A 19 21.41 -9.19 10.42
N VAL A 20 22.67 -9.40 10.07
CA VAL A 20 23.77 -8.47 10.22
C VAL A 20 23.35 -7.13 9.65
N LEU A 21 23.17 -6.18 10.56
CA LEU A 21 23.27 -4.75 10.34
C LEU A 21 24.73 -4.45 9.91
N ALA A 22 25.11 -4.75 8.68
CA ALA A 22 26.32 -4.26 8.01
C ALA A 22 26.37 -4.78 6.57
N GLY A 23 26.27 -3.88 5.59
CA GLY A 23 26.74 -4.17 4.24
C GLY A 23 25.78 -3.90 3.09
N ALA A 24 24.83 -2.99 3.24
CA ALA A 24 24.22 -2.34 2.08
C ALA A 24 23.73 -0.97 2.53
N MET A 25 24.66 -0.01 2.59
CA MET A 25 24.27 1.39 2.43
C MET A 25 24.01 1.55 0.92
N THR A 26 22.99 0.86 0.41
CA THR A 26 22.52 1.07 -0.95
C THR A 26 21.87 2.44 -0.89
N ALA A 27 22.43 3.39 -1.63
CA ALA A 27 21.77 4.66 -1.83
C ALA A 27 20.40 4.36 -2.43
N PHE A 28 19.34 4.50 -1.63
CA PHE A 28 17.98 4.42 -2.12
C PHE A 28 17.87 5.41 -3.29
N ALA A 29 17.48 4.94 -4.47
CA ALA A 29 17.15 5.85 -5.56
C ALA A 29 15.76 6.41 -5.26
N SER A 30 15.69 7.38 -4.35
CA SER A 30 14.48 8.13 -4.06
C SER A 30 14.46 9.42 -4.89
N THR A 31 13.43 9.59 -5.70
CA THR A 31 13.17 10.90 -6.32
C THR A 31 12.31 11.70 -5.38
N GLU A 32 12.81 12.86 -4.96
CA GLU A 32 12.07 13.84 -4.17
C GLU A 32 11.68 15.02 -5.08
N LYS A 33 10.40 15.38 -5.06
CA LYS A 33 9.87 16.57 -5.71
C LYS A 33 9.19 17.43 -4.64
N THR A 34 9.46 18.72 -4.68
CA THR A 34 9.02 19.68 -3.66
C THR A 34 8.40 20.89 -4.33
N TYR A 35 7.24 21.31 -3.82
CA TYR A 35 6.54 22.53 -4.20
C TYR A 35 6.19 23.28 -2.91
N THR A 36 6.99 24.31 -2.57
CA THR A 36 6.79 25.09 -1.34
C THR A 36 5.76 26.21 -1.52
N PHE A 37 5.51 26.65 -2.75
CA PHE A 37 4.56 27.72 -3.06
C PHE A 37 4.86 29.07 -2.38
N ASP A 38 6.11 29.29 -1.92
CA ASP A 38 6.60 30.60 -1.45
C ASP A 38 6.39 31.68 -2.54
N ASP A 39 6.58 31.27 -3.79
CA ASP A 39 6.24 32.01 -4.99
C ASP A 39 5.94 31.02 -6.15
N ALA A 40 5.57 31.56 -7.32
CA ALA A 40 5.21 30.74 -8.48
C ALA A 40 6.39 29.96 -9.09
N SER A 41 7.64 30.25 -8.73
CA SER A 41 8.81 29.55 -9.29
C SER A 41 8.89 28.10 -8.87
N SER A 42 8.30 27.73 -7.73
CA SER A 42 8.21 26.32 -7.32
C SER A 42 7.38 25.47 -8.29
N LEU A 43 6.56 26.11 -9.13
CA LEU A 43 5.72 25.48 -10.16
C LEU A 43 6.36 25.52 -11.55
N GLU A 44 7.67 25.72 -11.67
CA GLU A 44 8.37 25.68 -12.97
C GLU A 44 8.06 24.38 -13.73
N GLY A 45 7.66 24.51 -14.99
CA GLY A 45 7.27 23.38 -15.86
C GLY A 45 5.85 22.85 -15.64
N ALA A 46 5.14 23.28 -14.58
CA ALA A 46 3.73 22.98 -14.41
C ALA A 46 2.87 23.78 -15.40
N THR A 47 1.71 23.22 -15.74
CA THR A 47 0.75 23.82 -16.67
C THR A 47 -0.56 24.08 -15.95
N LEU A 48 -1.07 25.32 -16.02
CA LEU A 48 -2.41 25.61 -15.52
C LEU A 48 -3.46 24.94 -16.41
N THR A 49 -4.55 24.53 -15.80
CA THR A 49 -5.74 23.97 -16.46
C THR A 49 -6.97 24.78 -16.04
N GLY A 50 -8.06 24.65 -16.79
CA GLY A 50 -9.33 25.27 -16.46
C GLY A 50 -10.05 24.56 -15.32
N ALA A 51 -11.37 24.71 -15.25
CA ALA A 51 -12.20 24.09 -14.21
C ALA A 51 -12.24 22.55 -14.26
N LYS A 52 -11.52 21.91 -15.19
CA LYS A 52 -11.30 20.47 -15.31
C LYS A 52 -9.90 20.26 -15.87
N ALA A 53 -9.29 19.11 -15.57
CA ALA A 53 -7.98 18.73 -16.09
C ALA A 53 -7.89 18.70 -17.63
N THR A 54 -9.03 18.57 -18.32
CA THR A 54 -9.14 18.51 -19.79
C THR A 54 -9.44 19.86 -20.44
N LEU A 55 -9.59 20.93 -19.65
CA LEU A 55 -9.93 22.26 -20.15
C LEU A 55 -8.72 23.19 -20.07
N GLU A 56 -8.64 24.11 -21.01
CA GLU A 56 -7.63 25.17 -21.04
C GLU A 56 -7.78 26.12 -19.85
N ALA A 57 -6.66 26.62 -19.35
CA ALA A 57 -6.65 27.60 -18.27
C ALA A 57 -7.25 28.95 -18.69
N THR A 58 -7.95 29.58 -17.76
CA THR A 58 -8.33 31.00 -17.86
C THR A 58 -7.30 31.91 -17.22
N TYR A 59 -6.53 31.38 -16.25
CA TYR A 59 -5.43 32.07 -15.60
C TYR A 59 -4.14 31.91 -16.41
N THR A 60 -3.30 32.93 -16.38
CA THR A 60 -1.95 32.89 -16.96
C THR A 60 -0.87 32.57 -15.93
N GLU A 61 -1.17 32.76 -14.64
CA GLU A 61 -0.28 32.52 -13.51
C GLU A 61 -1.07 31.90 -12.35
N PRO A 62 -0.47 31.03 -11.51
CA PRO A 62 -1.10 30.52 -10.31
C PRO A 62 -1.31 31.65 -9.29
N ILE A 63 -2.32 31.51 -8.44
CA ILE A 63 -2.58 32.45 -7.35
C ILE A 63 -1.76 32.02 -6.13
N ILE A 64 -0.79 32.83 -5.74
CA ILE A 64 0.00 32.63 -4.52
C ILE A 64 -0.31 33.76 -3.54
N GLU A 65 -0.76 33.43 -2.34
CA GLU A 65 -1.00 34.38 -1.25
C GLU A 65 -0.41 33.85 0.04
N ASP A 66 0.31 34.71 0.79
CA ASP A 66 0.95 34.36 2.06
C ASP A 66 1.83 33.10 2.02
N GLY A 67 2.51 32.87 0.88
CA GLY A 67 3.38 31.72 0.66
C GLY A 67 2.64 30.40 0.41
N LYS A 68 1.37 30.46 -0.02
CA LYS A 68 0.55 29.27 -0.28
C LYS A 68 -0.10 29.35 -1.64
N LEU A 69 -0.31 28.18 -2.26
CA LEU A 69 -1.12 28.06 -3.45
C LEU A 69 -2.60 28.23 -3.08
N VAL A 70 -3.24 29.26 -3.62
CA VAL A 70 -4.67 29.52 -3.44
C VAL A 70 -5.44 28.92 -4.61
N MET A 71 -6.31 27.97 -4.32
CA MET A 71 -7.22 27.38 -5.29
C MET A 71 -8.62 27.95 -5.03
N ASP A 72 -9.17 28.70 -5.96
CA ASP A 72 -10.45 29.42 -5.81
C ASP A 72 -11.68 28.63 -6.26
N GLY A 73 -11.48 27.38 -6.68
CA GLY A 73 -12.52 26.52 -7.24
C GLY A 73 -12.78 26.72 -8.74
N THR A 74 -11.91 27.42 -9.47
CA THR A 74 -12.11 27.71 -10.91
C THR A 74 -11.03 27.18 -11.85
N TYR A 75 -9.89 26.74 -11.32
CA TYR A 75 -8.76 26.25 -12.11
C TYR A 75 -8.04 25.07 -11.44
N GLY A 76 -7.11 24.46 -12.16
CA GLY A 76 -6.25 23.38 -11.68
C GLY A 76 -4.82 23.50 -12.18
N ILE A 77 -3.93 22.61 -11.74
CA ILE A 77 -2.53 22.58 -12.19
C ILE A 77 -2.14 21.16 -12.56
N LEU A 78 -1.59 20.95 -13.76
CA LEU A 78 -0.89 19.73 -14.15
C LEU A 78 0.59 19.88 -13.81
N LEU A 79 1.11 18.98 -13.00
CA LEU A 79 2.55 18.92 -12.68
C LEU A 79 3.34 18.24 -13.82
N PRO A 80 4.62 18.61 -14.01
CA PRO A 80 5.45 18.02 -15.08
C PRO A 80 5.91 16.59 -14.78
N GLU A 81 5.79 16.16 -13.52
CA GLU A 81 6.29 14.89 -13.02
C GLU A 81 5.24 13.78 -13.09
N THR A 82 5.69 12.54 -13.04
CA THR A 82 4.84 11.36 -12.84
C THR A 82 5.45 10.48 -11.75
N ILE A 83 4.64 9.60 -11.14
CA ILE A 83 5.11 8.62 -10.16
C ILE A 83 5.36 7.31 -10.89
N ASP A 84 6.60 6.83 -10.94
CA ASP A 84 7.01 5.64 -11.68
C ASP A 84 7.17 4.38 -10.81
N SER A 85 6.76 4.44 -9.54
CA SER A 85 6.79 3.34 -8.57
C SER A 85 5.43 3.05 -7.95
N ASP A 86 5.21 1.81 -7.50
CA ASP A 86 4.08 1.44 -6.63
C ASP A 86 4.35 1.72 -5.14
N THR A 87 5.52 2.28 -4.84
CA THR A 87 5.96 2.66 -3.50
C THR A 87 6.33 4.15 -3.50
N TYR A 88 5.48 4.98 -2.88
CA TYR A 88 5.65 6.43 -2.86
C TYR A 88 4.95 7.06 -1.66
N THR A 89 5.32 8.30 -1.35
CA THR A 89 4.64 9.15 -0.37
C THR A 89 4.29 10.49 -0.99
N VAL A 90 3.05 10.94 -0.78
CA VAL A 90 2.62 12.31 -1.10
C VAL A 90 2.20 12.97 0.21
N SER A 91 2.76 14.13 0.53
CA SER A 91 2.35 14.92 1.70
C SER A 91 2.20 16.38 1.35
N PHE A 92 1.25 17.06 1.97
CA PHE A 92 1.00 18.49 1.78
C PHE A 92 0.19 19.05 2.94
N LYS A 93 0.36 20.35 3.20
CA LYS A 93 -0.55 21.10 4.06
C LYS A 93 -1.76 21.56 3.25
N VAL A 94 -2.93 21.55 3.87
CA VAL A 94 -4.18 21.91 3.20
C VAL A 94 -5.16 22.58 4.15
N SER A 95 -5.91 23.55 3.62
CA SER A 95 -7.12 24.09 4.25
C SER A 95 -8.25 24.11 3.23
N TYR A 96 -9.42 23.61 3.60
CA TYR A 96 -10.62 23.61 2.75
C TYR A 96 -11.49 24.81 3.11
N ASN A 97 -11.76 25.70 2.14
CA ASN A 97 -12.76 26.76 2.32
C ASN A 97 -14.19 26.22 2.13
N ALA A 98 -14.33 25.24 1.23
CA ALA A 98 -15.59 24.55 0.95
C ALA A 98 -15.32 23.07 0.63
N VAL A 99 -16.32 22.24 0.92
CA VAL A 99 -16.31 20.83 0.52
C VAL A 99 -17.32 20.63 -0.58
N THR A 100 -16.84 20.16 -1.72
CA THR A 100 -17.66 19.72 -2.83
C THR A 100 -17.42 18.23 -3.05
N GLN A 101 -18.50 17.52 -3.31
CA GLN A 101 -18.44 16.08 -3.53
C GLN A 101 -17.58 15.76 -4.75
N HIS A 102 -16.80 14.67 -4.68
CA HIS A 102 -15.92 14.14 -5.73
C HIS A 102 -14.68 14.99 -6.06
N THR A 103 -14.56 16.18 -5.48
CA THR A 103 -13.42 17.08 -5.68
C THR A 103 -12.10 16.42 -5.29
N ALA A 104 -11.13 16.49 -6.20
CA ALA A 104 -9.77 16.04 -5.96
C ALA A 104 -8.90 17.19 -5.44
N THR A 105 -8.11 16.94 -4.40
CA THR A 105 -7.07 17.89 -3.95
C THR A 105 -5.76 17.61 -4.66
N ILE A 106 -5.35 16.35 -4.71
CA ILE A 106 -4.31 15.86 -5.63
C ILE A 106 -4.89 14.65 -6.38
N PHE A 107 -4.79 14.64 -7.70
CA PHE A 107 -5.32 13.60 -8.58
C PHE A 107 -4.20 12.95 -9.38
N LEU A 108 -4.13 11.63 -9.35
CA LEU A 108 -3.13 10.82 -10.03
C LEU A 108 -3.83 9.93 -11.06
N GLY A 109 -3.37 9.91 -12.30
CA GLY A 109 -3.83 8.94 -13.31
C GLY A 109 -4.70 9.52 -14.41
N THR A 110 -5.40 8.65 -15.11
CA THR A 110 -6.06 8.94 -16.38
C THR A 110 -7.56 8.69 -16.34
N TRP A 111 -8.29 9.38 -17.20
CA TRP A 111 -9.74 9.19 -17.40
C TRP A 111 -10.08 8.41 -18.68
N ASP A 112 -9.11 8.21 -19.59
CA ASP A 112 -9.27 7.38 -20.79
C ASP A 112 -7.94 6.68 -21.17
N PRO A 113 -7.77 5.38 -20.89
CA PRO A 113 -8.68 4.54 -20.08
C PRO A 113 -8.75 5.04 -18.63
N GLU A 114 -9.89 4.80 -17.98
CA GLU A 114 -10.12 5.27 -16.60
C GLU A 114 -9.35 4.43 -15.57
N SER A 115 -8.32 5.03 -14.99
CA SER A 115 -7.52 4.44 -13.91
C SER A 115 -6.84 5.57 -13.15
N TRP A 116 -7.29 5.82 -11.92
CA TRP A 116 -6.90 7.00 -11.18
C TRP A 116 -7.02 6.82 -9.66
N LEU A 117 -6.36 7.72 -8.94
CA LEU A 117 -6.40 7.85 -7.50
C LEU A 117 -6.54 9.34 -7.15
N SER A 118 -7.51 9.65 -6.29
CA SER A 118 -7.82 10.99 -5.80
C SER A 118 -7.53 11.07 -4.31
N LEU A 119 -6.59 11.93 -3.93
CA LEU A 119 -6.20 12.24 -2.56
C LEU A 119 -7.06 13.41 -2.05
N GLY A 120 -7.61 13.27 -0.84
CA GLY A 120 -8.44 14.29 -0.20
C GLY A 120 -9.79 13.75 0.21
N ASN A 121 -10.87 14.37 -0.28
CA ASN A 121 -12.23 14.11 0.22
C ASN A 121 -13.01 13.05 -0.58
N GLY A 122 -12.68 12.85 -1.86
CA GLY A 122 -13.38 11.87 -2.71
C GLY A 122 -14.89 12.10 -2.78
N TRP A 123 -15.69 11.02 -2.79
CA TRP A 123 -17.16 11.08 -2.90
C TRP A 123 -17.89 11.57 -1.64
N GLN A 124 -17.18 11.93 -0.58
CA GLN A 124 -17.77 12.31 0.70
C GLN A 124 -18.45 13.69 0.59
N THR A 125 -19.56 13.89 1.32
CA THR A 125 -20.30 15.17 1.35
C THR A 125 -19.83 16.12 2.46
N THR A 126 -19.02 15.61 3.39
CA THR A 126 -18.36 16.34 4.47
C THR A 126 -16.86 16.05 4.40
N LEU A 127 -16.00 16.95 4.89
CA LEU A 127 -14.55 16.79 4.83
C LEU A 127 -14.10 15.53 5.59
N ILE A 128 -13.89 14.43 4.86
CA ILE A 128 -13.37 13.18 5.40
C ILE A 128 -12.13 12.83 4.58
N PRO A 129 -10.93 12.91 5.19
CA PRO A 129 -9.68 12.67 4.48
C PRO A 129 -9.56 11.20 4.11
N GLY A 130 -9.02 10.94 2.93
CA GLY A 130 -8.83 9.61 2.42
C GLY A 130 -8.37 9.56 0.97
N ILE A 131 -8.52 8.39 0.41
CA ILE A 131 -8.24 8.07 -0.97
C ILE A 131 -9.50 7.49 -1.58
N TRP A 132 -9.92 8.09 -2.68
CA TRP A 132 -10.88 7.49 -3.59
C TRP A 132 -10.16 7.10 -4.86
N ALA A 133 -10.31 5.88 -5.31
CA ALA A 133 -9.64 5.44 -6.52
C ALA A 133 -10.52 4.51 -7.35
N LYS A 134 -10.18 4.45 -8.64
CA LYS A 134 -10.81 3.55 -9.57
C LYS A 134 -9.75 2.99 -10.50
N SER A 135 -9.83 1.70 -10.79
CA SER A 135 -9.09 1.11 -11.89
C SER A 135 -9.97 0.08 -12.57
N GLN A 136 -10.15 0.24 -13.88
CA GLN A 136 -11.11 -0.56 -14.65
C GLN A 136 -12.52 -0.44 -14.01
N ASP A 137 -13.18 -1.57 -13.74
CA ASP A 137 -14.51 -1.60 -13.12
C ASP A 137 -14.46 -1.71 -11.57
N THR A 138 -13.30 -1.51 -10.94
CA THR A 138 -13.13 -1.66 -9.49
C THR A 138 -12.93 -0.31 -8.81
N TRP A 139 -13.71 -0.08 -7.75
CA TRP A 139 -13.61 1.06 -6.86
C TRP A 139 -12.84 0.71 -5.60
N TYR A 140 -12.10 1.69 -5.08
CA TYR A 140 -11.33 1.58 -3.85
C TYR A 140 -11.62 2.79 -2.97
N ASP A 141 -11.95 2.52 -1.71
CA ASP A 141 -12.33 3.52 -0.71
C ASP A 141 -11.46 3.34 0.52
N VAL A 142 -10.54 4.28 0.76
CA VAL A 142 -9.67 4.29 1.94
C VAL A 142 -9.87 5.62 2.66
N PHE A 143 -10.86 5.67 3.54
CA PHE A 143 -11.25 6.91 4.22
C PHE A 143 -11.10 6.81 5.73
N SER A 144 -10.80 7.95 6.33
CA SER A 144 -10.94 8.16 7.76
C SER A 144 -12.39 7.92 8.19
N THR A 145 -12.57 7.54 9.45
CA THR A 145 -13.90 7.46 10.08
C THR A 145 -14.32 8.78 10.74
N THR A 146 -13.43 9.78 10.75
CA THR A 146 -13.64 11.07 11.42
C THR A 146 -13.66 12.20 10.40
N ALA A 147 -14.67 13.04 10.49
CA ALA A 147 -14.77 14.27 9.71
C ALA A 147 -13.93 15.38 10.34
N LEU A 148 -13.33 16.20 9.48
CA LEU A 148 -12.58 17.39 9.84
C LEU A 148 -13.42 18.66 9.64
N GLU A 149 -12.98 19.75 10.24
CA GLU A 149 -13.59 21.07 10.05
C GLU A 149 -12.93 21.83 8.90
N THR A 150 -13.74 22.48 8.06
CA THR A 150 -13.29 23.44 7.03
C THR A 150 -12.71 24.70 7.68
N GLY A 151 -11.82 25.40 6.97
CA GLY A 151 -11.16 26.63 7.44
C GLY A 151 -10.03 26.39 8.45
N LYS A 152 -9.72 25.12 8.77
CA LYS A 152 -8.54 24.72 9.52
C LYS A 152 -7.48 24.18 8.58
N GLU A 153 -6.23 24.40 8.95
CA GLU A 153 -5.08 23.80 8.30
C GLU A 153 -4.79 22.42 8.90
N TYR A 154 -4.44 21.48 8.02
CA TYR A 154 -4.01 20.13 8.37
C TYR A 154 -2.80 19.73 7.51
N GLU A 155 -1.94 18.86 8.02
CA GLU A 155 -0.95 18.13 7.22
C GLU A 155 -1.53 16.79 6.80
N PHE A 156 -1.74 16.58 5.50
CA PHE A 156 -2.11 15.28 4.95
C PHE A 156 -0.88 14.56 4.44
N LYS A 157 -0.81 13.26 4.69
CA LYS A 157 0.25 12.39 4.19
C LYS A 157 -0.30 11.03 3.79
N TYR A 158 0.05 10.61 2.59
CA TYR A 158 -0.41 9.39 1.95
C TYR A 158 0.81 8.56 1.62
N VAL A 159 0.99 7.45 2.32
CA VAL A 159 2.08 6.50 2.08
C VAL A 159 1.47 5.31 1.34
N VAL A 160 1.98 5.01 0.14
CA VAL A 160 1.56 3.86 -0.66
C VAL A 160 2.75 2.92 -0.79
N GLU A 161 2.56 1.65 -0.43
CA GLU A 161 3.56 0.61 -0.56
C GLU A 161 2.90 -0.64 -1.13
N ASN A 162 3.34 -1.08 -2.32
CA ASN A 162 2.84 -2.30 -2.98
C ASN A 162 1.29 -2.38 -3.01
N CYS A 163 0.62 -1.30 -3.45
CA CYS A 163 -0.85 -1.20 -3.53
C CYS A 163 -1.60 -1.17 -2.19
N VAL A 164 -0.92 -0.95 -1.07
CA VAL A 164 -1.53 -0.65 0.23
C VAL A 164 -1.24 0.80 0.57
N ALA A 165 -2.28 1.57 0.87
CA ALA A 165 -2.17 2.96 1.28
C ALA A 165 -2.41 3.10 2.78
N THR A 166 -1.66 3.98 3.42
CA THR A 166 -1.90 4.47 4.78
C THR A 166 -2.01 6.00 4.74
N VAL A 167 -3.09 6.52 5.31
CA VAL A 167 -3.44 7.94 5.33
C VAL A 167 -3.20 8.49 6.72
N TYR A 168 -2.48 9.60 6.78
CA TYR A 168 -2.17 10.32 8.01
C TYR A 168 -2.71 11.75 7.94
N VAL A 169 -3.19 12.24 9.07
CA VAL A 169 -3.56 13.64 9.30
C VAL A 169 -2.81 14.12 10.54
N ASP A 170 -2.04 15.19 10.40
CA ASP A 170 -1.20 15.76 11.47
C ASP A 170 -0.31 14.71 12.16
N GLY A 171 0.24 13.79 11.36
CA GLY A 171 1.10 12.70 11.82
C GLY A 171 0.39 11.51 12.48
N VAL A 172 -0.94 11.51 12.56
CA VAL A 172 -1.74 10.41 13.12
C VAL A 172 -2.34 9.59 11.98
N GLU A 173 -2.16 8.26 12.00
CA GLU A 173 -2.83 7.34 11.07
C GLU A 173 -4.35 7.40 11.26
N VAL A 174 -5.08 7.66 10.18
CA VAL A 174 -6.56 7.76 10.19
C VAL A 174 -7.25 6.71 9.33
N ALA A 175 -6.55 6.15 8.34
CA ALA A 175 -7.08 5.11 7.45
C ALA A 175 -5.96 4.26 6.85
N THR A 176 -6.28 3.02 6.52
CA THR A 176 -5.41 2.11 5.78
C THR A 176 -6.23 1.16 4.92
N GLY A 177 -5.74 0.80 3.74
CA GLY A 177 -6.48 -0.06 2.81
C GLY A 177 -5.82 -0.24 1.46
N ASN A 178 -6.40 -1.11 0.63
CA ASN A 178 -5.89 -1.37 -0.70
C ASN A 178 -6.24 -0.23 -1.66
N VAL A 179 -5.33 0.06 -2.59
CA VAL A 179 -5.49 1.01 -3.69
C VAL A 179 -5.01 0.36 -4.99
N PRO A 180 -5.42 0.84 -6.18
CA PRO A 180 -4.89 0.33 -7.43
C PRO A 180 -3.43 0.80 -7.64
N SER A 181 -2.67 0.04 -8.42
CA SER A 181 -1.36 0.50 -8.92
C SER A 181 -1.57 1.53 -10.03
N ILE A 182 -1.21 2.79 -9.77
CA ILE A 182 -1.25 3.89 -10.72
C ILE A 182 0.19 4.39 -10.91
N ILE A 183 0.80 4.04 -12.05
CA ILE A 183 2.21 4.33 -12.37
C ILE A 183 2.26 5.08 -13.70
N GLY A 184 3.08 6.13 -13.77
CA GLY A 184 3.32 6.95 -14.97
C GLY A 184 2.14 7.84 -15.39
N GLY A 185 1.10 7.92 -14.55
CA GLY A 185 -0.06 8.80 -14.78
C GLY A 185 0.24 10.26 -14.45
N PRO A 186 -0.48 11.21 -15.06
CA PRO A 186 -0.32 12.64 -14.78
C PRO A 186 -0.78 12.96 -13.35
N ILE A 187 -0.16 13.98 -12.77
CA ILE A 187 -0.46 14.48 -11.42
C ILE A 187 -1.11 15.85 -11.55
N HIS A 188 -2.32 16.00 -11.03
CA HIS A 188 -3.04 17.27 -11.03
C HIS A 188 -3.29 17.76 -9.60
N ILE A 189 -3.19 19.07 -9.41
CA ILE A 189 -3.57 19.77 -8.19
C ILE A 189 -4.95 20.40 -8.39
N GLY A 190 -5.84 20.10 -7.45
CA GLY A 190 -7.15 20.75 -7.30
C GLY A 190 -8.19 20.42 -8.36
N VAL A 191 -7.89 19.58 -9.35
CA VAL A 191 -8.84 19.22 -10.42
C VAL A 191 -8.80 17.74 -10.75
N ASN A 192 -9.92 17.27 -11.29
CA ASN A 192 -10.02 16.03 -12.03
C ASN A 192 -10.76 16.30 -13.36
N ALA A 193 -11.21 15.25 -14.06
CA ALA A 193 -11.88 15.39 -15.36
C ALA A 193 -13.38 15.75 -15.27
N TRP A 194 -14.03 15.70 -14.10
CA TRP A 194 -15.50 15.70 -14.00
C TRP A 194 -16.08 16.70 -13.01
N ASP A 195 -15.37 17.03 -11.93
CA ASP A 195 -15.97 17.62 -10.73
C ASP A 195 -15.49 19.05 -10.47
N THR A 196 -16.20 19.74 -9.59
CA THR A 196 -15.84 21.12 -9.18
C THR A 196 -14.40 21.15 -8.64
N PRO A 197 -13.55 22.08 -9.11
CA PRO A 197 -12.20 22.21 -8.58
C PRO A 197 -12.17 22.49 -7.08
N PHE A 198 -11.06 22.14 -6.46
CA PHE A 198 -10.77 22.40 -5.07
C PHE A 198 -10.82 23.90 -4.75
N ASN A 199 -11.43 24.23 -3.61
CA ASN A 199 -11.47 25.58 -3.06
C ASN A 199 -10.84 25.60 -1.67
N GLY A 200 -9.68 26.23 -1.57
CA GLY A 200 -8.84 26.19 -0.38
C GLY A 200 -7.42 26.61 -0.65
N THR A 201 -6.52 26.28 0.28
CA THR A 201 -5.08 26.53 0.15
C THR A 201 -4.30 25.24 0.22
N ILE A 202 -3.22 25.14 -0.53
CA ILE A 202 -2.24 24.04 -0.46
C ILE A 202 -0.87 24.66 -0.23
N ASP A 203 -0.09 24.01 0.61
CA ASP A 203 1.27 24.43 0.96
C ASP A 203 2.16 23.19 1.14
N ASP A 204 3.47 23.34 0.97
CA ASP A 204 4.47 22.30 1.24
C ASP A 204 4.14 20.92 0.62
N LEU A 205 3.88 20.87 -0.69
CA LEU A 205 3.63 19.61 -1.39
C LEU A 205 4.95 18.88 -1.65
N TYR A 206 5.10 17.72 -1.06
CA TYR A 206 6.22 16.80 -1.27
C TYR A 206 5.73 15.49 -1.91
N ILE A 207 6.50 15.02 -2.88
CA ILE A 207 6.31 13.71 -3.52
C ILE A 207 7.63 12.96 -3.44
N TYR A 208 7.63 11.85 -2.71
CA TYR A 208 8.77 10.95 -2.57
C TYR A 208 8.46 9.65 -3.30
N VAL A 209 9.24 9.30 -4.32
CA VAL A 209 9.09 8.06 -5.06
C VAL A 209 10.24 7.13 -4.70
N TYR A 210 9.92 5.93 -4.25
CA TYR A 210 10.92 4.92 -3.92
C TYR A 210 11.06 3.92 -5.07
N ASN A 211 12.21 3.92 -5.73
CA ASN A 211 12.53 2.95 -6.77
C ASN A 211 13.45 1.88 -6.20
N MET A 212 12.95 0.64 -6.07
CA MET A 212 13.76 -0.50 -5.65
C MET A 212 14.92 -0.71 -6.63
N THR A 213 16.11 -0.92 -6.09
CA THR A 213 17.27 -1.32 -6.92
C THR A 213 17.21 -2.82 -7.23
N ALA A 214 17.88 -3.26 -8.30
CA ALA A 214 17.94 -4.68 -8.66
C ALA A 214 18.50 -5.57 -7.53
N GLU A 215 19.43 -5.05 -6.73
CA GLU A 215 19.99 -5.76 -5.58
C GLU A 215 18.95 -5.95 -4.45
N GLU A 216 18.08 -4.97 -4.24
CA GLU A 216 16.98 -5.06 -3.26
C GLU A 216 15.89 -6.01 -3.72
N GLU A 217 15.59 -6.05 -5.02
CA GLU A 217 14.67 -7.03 -5.60
C GLU A 217 15.19 -8.46 -5.39
N GLU A 218 16.49 -8.69 -5.59
CA GLU A 218 17.13 -9.98 -5.32
C GLU A 218 17.11 -10.32 -3.82
N ALA A 219 17.39 -9.35 -2.95
CA ALA A 219 17.35 -9.53 -1.51
C ALA A 219 15.93 -9.91 -1.03
N LYS A 220 14.90 -9.16 -1.45
CA LYS A 220 13.49 -9.42 -1.13
C LYS A 220 13.07 -10.81 -1.65
N ALA A 221 13.42 -11.15 -2.89
CA ALA A 221 13.11 -12.46 -3.45
C ALA A 221 13.80 -13.61 -2.70
N SER A 222 15.02 -13.39 -2.19
CA SER A 222 15.73 -14.37 -1.38
C SER A 222 15.09 -14.57 0.00
N GLU A 223 14.62 -13.48 0.62
CA GLU A 223 13.92 -13.51 1.90
C GLU A 223 12.58 -14.25 1.77
N GLU A 224 11.77 -13.90 0.77
CA GLU A 224 10.49 -14.57 0.50
C GLU A 224 10.67 -16.07 0.24
N ALA A 225 11.72 -16.47 -0.49
CA ALA A 225 12.04 -17.86 -0.72
C ALA A 225 12.40 -18.59 0.58
N SER A 226 13.17 -17.96 1.47
CA SER A 226 13.55 -18.54 2.78
C SER A 226 12.34 -18.71 3.71
N ILE A 227 11.39 -17.79 3.68
CA ILE A 227 10.14 -17.85 4.45
C ILE A 227 9.27 -19.00 3.91
N ALA A 228 9.16 -19.13 2.59
CA ALA A 228 8.40 -20.21 1.96
C ALA A 228 8.99 -21.59 2.29
N GLU A 229 10.31 -21.73 2.23
CA GLU A 229 11.01 -22.95 2.63
C GLU A 229 10.75 -23.28 4.11
N SER A 230 10.89 -22.30 5.00
CA SER A 230 10.62 -22.46 6.44
C SER A 230 9.19 -22.92 6.73
N LYS A 231 8.20 -22.35 6.04
CA LYS A 231 6.79 -22.78 6.15
C LYS A 231 6.60 -24.22 5.67
N SER A 232 7.27 -24.63 4.60
CA SER A 232 7.18 -26.00 4.06
C SER A 232 7.79 -27.04 5.01
N ILE A 233 8.91 -26.71 5.66
CA ILE A 233 9.56 -27.55 6.67
C ILE A 233 8.63 -27.71 7.88
N ALA A 234 8.07 -26.60 8.38
CA ALA A 234 7.13 -26.63 9.51
C ALA A 234 5.89 -27.48 9.21
N ALA A 235 5.33 -27.37 8.00
CA ALA A 235 4.19 -28.19 7.57
C ALA A 235 4.55 -29.69 7.52
N SER A 236 5.74 -30.03 7.02
CA SER A 236 6.22 -31.41 6.93
C SER A 236 6.44 -32.02 8.31
N GLN A 237 7.05 -31.28 9.24
CA GLN A 237 7.24 -31.70 10.63
C GLN A 237 5.90 -31.92 11.36
N LEU A 238 4.91 -31.07 11.09
CA LEU A 238 3.55 -31.25 11.64
C LEU A 238 2.91 -32.54 11.13
N LEU A 239 3.01 -32.82 9.82
CA LEU A 239 2.54 -34.06 9.20
C LEU A 239 3.19 -35.31 9.81
N GLU A 240 4.51 -35.31 9.98
CA GLU A 240 5.25 -36.40 10.61
C GLU A 240 4.80 -36.62 12.06
N SER A 241 4.58 -35.56 12.83
CA SER A 241 4.09 -35.67 14.21
C SER A 241 2.68 -36.26 14.31
N ILE A 242 1.80 -35.95 13.35
CA ILE A 242 0.45 -36.53 13.26
C ILE A 242 0.53 -38.02 12.91
N GLN A 243 1.40 -38.39 11.97
CA GLN A 243 1.61 -39.79 11.59
C GLN A 243 2.19 -40.61 12.74
N ALA A 244 3.18 -40.06 13.46
CA ALA A 244 3.78 -40.69 14.63
C ALA A 244 2.76 -40.90 15.77
N ASN A 245 1.91 -39.90 16.04
CA ASN A 245 0.82 -40.02 17.02
C ASN A 245 -0.19 -41.10 16.61
N ASN A 246 -0.58 -41.17 15.34
CA ASN A 246 -1.49 -42.21 14.85
C ASN A 246 -0.87 -43.61 14.83
N ALA A 247 0.45 -43.74 14.65
CA ALA A 247 1.17 -45.00 14.76
C ALA A 247 1.27 -45.46 16.22
N SER A 248 1.54 -44.56 17.17
CA SER A 248 1.59 -44.88 18.61
C SER A 248 0.23 -45.35 19.17
N ARG A 249 -0.87 -44.97 18.52
CA ARG A 249 -2.23 -45.40 18.87
C ARG A 249 -2.57 -46.82 18.37
N LYS A 250 -1.74 -47.43 17.52
CA LYS A 250 -1.94 -48.79 16.99
C LYS A 250 -1.25 -49.90 17.79
N ASP A 251 -0.43 -49.57 18.78
CA ASP A 251 0.37 -50.54 19.55
C ASP A 251 -0.11 -50.76 21.00
N ASP A 252 -1.17 -50.06 21.42
CA ASP A 252 -1.94 -50.38 22.62
C ASP A 252 -3.00 -51.43 22.26
N GLY A 253 -2.61 -52.69 22.38
CA GLY A 253 -3.55 -53.78 22.56
C GLY A 253 -3.98 -53.87 24.02
N THR A 254 -4.98 -53.10 24.47
CA THR A 254 -6.23 -53.58 25.10
C THR A 254 -7.05 -52.41 25.69
N THR A 255 -8.04 -51.92 24.95
CA THR A 255 -9.49 -52.07 25.25
C THR A 255 -10.31 -51.23 24.27
N SER A 256 -11.46 -51.79 23.90
CA SER A 256 -12.47 -51.17 23.04
C SER A 256 -12.91 -49.80 23.57
N GLU A 257 -12.40 -48.73 22.97
CA GLU A 257 -13.17 -47.49 22.80
C GLU A 257 -13.19 -47.13 21.31
N LYS A 258 -14.41 -46.95 20.82
CA LYS A 258 -14.77 -46.54 19.46
C LYS A 258 -13.78 -45.48 18.93
N PRO A 259 -13.21 -45.64 17.70
CA PRO A 259 -12.32 -44.63 17.17
C PRO A 259 -13.07 -43.29 17.12
N ALA A 260 -12.49 -42.25 17.72
CA ALA A 260 -12.96 -40.90 17.50
C ALA A 260 -12.86 -40.64 15.99
N ASP A 261 -14.02 -40.52 15.34
CA ASP A 261 -14.16 -40.23 13.92
C ASP A 261 -13.32 -38.99 13.59
N ILE A 262 -12.14 -39.19 13.02
CA ILE A 262 -11.40 -38.08 12.42
C ILE A 262 -12.26 -37.64 11.25
N ASN A 263 -12.85 -36.45 11.40
CA ASN A 263 -13.75 -35.89 10.42
C ASN A 263 -13.06 -35.91 9.04
N PRO A 264 -13.61 -36.62 8.03
CA PRO A 264 -13.00 -36.72 6.71
C PRO A 264 -12.74 -35.35 6.06
N VAL A 265 -13.42 -34.29 6.51
CA VAL A 265 -13.14 -32.90 6.15
C VAL A 265 -11.72 -32.47 6.53
N VAL A 266 -11.20 -32.87 7.70
CA VAL A 266 -9.84 -32.49 8.14
C VAL A 266 -8.78 -33.15 7.27
N ILE A 267 -9.00 -34.39 6.86
CA ILE A 267 -8.08 -35.13 5.97
C ILE A 267 -8.09 -34.49 4.58
N VAL A 268 -9.27 -34.14 4.05
CA VAL A 268 -9.40 -33.47 2.75
C VAL A 268 -8.73 -32.09 2.78
N VAL A 269 -8.91 -31.31 3.84
CA VAL A 269 -8.29 -29.98 3.98
C VAL A 269 -6.76 -30.09 3.99
N ILE A 270 -6.19 -31.06 4.72
CA ILE A 270 -4.74 -31.26 4.76
C ILE A 270 -4.20 -31.66 3.38
N VAL A 271 -4.86 -32.59 2.68
CA VAL A 271 -4.42 -33.03 1.34
C VAL A 271 -4.52 -31.87 0.34
N VAL A 272 -5.59 -31.08 0.39
CA VAL A 272 -5.77 -29.91 -0.50
C VAL A 272 -4.68 -28.86 -0.25
N VAL A 273 -4.35 -28.57 1.01
CA VAL A 273 -3.30 -27.61 1.36
C VAL A 273 -1.93 -28.10 0.90
N VAL A 274 -1.60 -29.38 1.12
CA VAL A 274 -0.31 -29.96 0.69
C VAL A 274 -0.18 -29.95 -0.84
N VAL A 275 -1.23 -30.33 -1.56
CA VAL A 275 -1.22 -30.32 -3.04
C VAL A 275 -1.12 -28.90 -3.57
N ALA A 276 -1.84 -27.93 -2.99
CA ALA A 276 -1.76 -26.53 -3.39
C ALA A 276 -0.34 -25.94 -3.19
N VAL A 277 0.32 -26.29 -2.09
CA VAL A 277 1.69 -25.84 -1.80
C VAL A 277 2.70 -26.46 -2.79
N ILE A 278 2.59 -27.76 -3.07
CA ILE A 278 3.49 -28.44 -4.03
C ILE A 278 3.31 -27.88 -5.45
N VAL A 279 2.06 -27.63 -5.87
CA VAL A 279 1.77 -27.02 -7.17
C VAL A 279 2.31 -25.59 -7.25
N GLY A 280 2.17 -24.80 -6.18
CA GLY A 280 2.72 -23.44 -6.10
C GLY A 280 4.24 -23.41 -6.27
N VAL A 281 4.96 -24.30 -5.60
CA VAL A 281 6.44 -24.42 -5.70
C VAL A 281 6.88 -24.85 -7.10
N LEU A 282 6.15 -25.76 -7.75
CA LEU A 282 6.46 -26.20 -9.12
C LEU A 282 6.17 -25.14 -10.19
N VAL A 283 5.16 -24.29 -9.99
CA VAL A 283 4.86 -23.18 -10.90
C VAL A 283 5.89 -22.05 -10.74
N ALA A 284 6.29 -21.73 -9.50
CA ALA A 284 7.32 -20.73 -9.21
C ALA A 284 8.69 -21.12 -9.80
N SER A 285 9.06 -22.40 -9.73
CA SER A 285 10.33 -22.89 -10.30
C SER A 285 10.37 -22.91 -11.83
N LYS A 286 9.22 -22.98 -12.51
CA LYS A 286 9.15 -22.90 -13.99
C LYS A 286 9.24 -21.47 -14.54
N LYS A 287 8.79 -20.46 -13.79
CA LYS A 287 8.91 -19.05 -14.20
C LYS A 287 10.36 -18.56 -14.23
N LYS A 288 11.24 -19.09 -13.37
CA LYS A 288 12.69 -18.75 -13.36
C LYS A 288 13.50 -19.26 -14.56
N LYS A 289 12.90 -20.00 -15.50
CA LYS A 289 13.60 -20.61 -16.67
C LYS A 289 13.21 -20.02 -18.03
N LYS A 290 12.47 -18.92 -18.07
CA LYS A 290 12.14 -18.21 -19.32
C LYS A 290 12.54 -16.75 -19.24
#